data_AF-A0A2W4SCM4-F1
#
_entry.id   AF-A0A2W4SCM4-F1
#
_cell.length_a   1.000
_cell.length_b   1.000
_cell.length_c   1.000
_cell.angle_alpha   90.00
_cell.angle_beta   90.00
_cell.angle_gamma   90.00
#
_symmetry.space_group_name_H-M   'P 1'
#
loop_
_entity.id
_entity.type
_entity.pdbx_description
1 polymer ?
#
loop_
_entity_poly.entity_id
_entity_poly.type
_entity_poly.pdbx_seq_one_letter_code
_entity_poly.pdbx_strand_id
1 'polypeptide(L)'
;MNHAQESEAIPRLLAAPRWSAEAREALAAAGIAQAWADDHLCELAVVFAEPVLERRRRAVSLEWPTLRELYRARPLAAAATAAADRVWERTLAAFQELATGYIRSRRLGLRARRRVRFAPQELEGLRRRIVRAAEPLAHAAERCGRADEPTQWLEERARLEAQWADAWQAVTAAVSDVWANAFAPRLAELRAMRPGPAPWAIALVLVAAVILALLLIS
;
A
#
# COMPACT_ATOMS: atom_id res chain seq x y z
N MET A 1 6.25 30.09 21.72
CA MET A 1 5.30 29.54 20.73
C MET A 1 4.91 28.14 21.18
N ASN A 2 3.61 27.83 21.16
CA ASN A 2 3.01 26.69 21.88
C ASN A 2 3.49 25.32 21.37
N HIS A 3 4.14 24.53 22.23
CA HIS A 3 4.40 23.10 22.02
C HIS A 3 3.14 22.29 21.67
N ALA A 4 1.94 22.81 22.00
CA ALA A 4 0.66 22.21 21.63
C ALA A 4 0.38 22.20 20.11
N GLN A 5 0.88 23.18 19.33
CA GLN A 5 0.67 23.20 17.87
C GLN A 5 1.64 22.28 17.12
N GLU A 6 2.86 22.07 17.63
CA GLU A 6 3.78 21.05 17.13
C GLU A 6 3.28 19.61 17.39
N SER A 7 2.34 19.46 18.34
CA SER A 7 1.77 18.19 18.75
C SER A 7 0.63 17.68 17.84
N GLU A 8 0.01 18.51 16.99
CA GLU A 8 -1.16 18.09 16.19
C GLU A 8 -0.82 17.42 14.85
N ALA A 9 0.37 17.65 14.30
CA ALA A 9 0.73 17.14 12.97
C ALA A 9 0.86 15.61 12.94
N ILE A 10 1.48 14.99 13.95
CA ILE A 10 1.58 13.52 14.03
C ILE A 10 0.22 12.85 14.19
N PRO A 11 -0.66 13.26 15.14
CA PRO A 11 -1.99 12.68 15.25
C PRO A 11 -2.79 12.79 13.95
N ARG A 12 -2.66 13.89 13.19
CA ARG A 12 -3.30 14.03 11.87
C ARG A 12 -2.69 13.13 10.80
N LEU A 13 -1.38 12.91 10.86
CA LEU A 13 -0.68 12.00 9.97
C LEU A 13 -1.03 10.53 10.25
N LEU A 14 -1.26 10.20 11.52
CA LEU A 14 -1.73 8.88 11.97
C LEU A 14 -3.26 8.76 11.96
N ALA A 15 -3.99 9.83 11.67
CA ALA A 15 -5.43 9.77 11.51
C ALA A 15 -5.75 8.97 10.26
N ALA A 16 -6.53 7.90 10.41
CA ALA A 16 -6.84 6.99 9.32
C ALA A 16 -7.52 7.75 8.17
N PRO A 17 -6.88 7.81 6.99
CA PRO A 17 -7.50 8.36 5.80
C PRO A 17 -8.68 7.47 5.38
N ARG A 18 -9.65 8.07 4.69
CA ARG A 18 -10.94 7.43 4.42
C ARG A 18 -10.99 6.90 3.00
N TRP A 19 -11.54 5.71 2.86
CA TRP A 19 -11.90 5.15 1.56
C TRP A 19 -13.00 5.98 0.89
N SER A 20 -12.84 6.25 -0.41
CA SER A 20 -13.91 6.85 -1.22
C SER A 20 -15.12 5.90 -1.32
N ALA A 21 -16.30 6.42 -1.67
CA ALA A 21 -17.48 5.59 -1.89
C ALA A 21 -17.23 4.51 -2.95
N GLU A 22 -16.65 4.90 -4.08
CA GLU A 22 -16.28 4.03 -5.19
C GLU A 22 -15.30 2.92 -4.75
N ALA A 23 -14.28 3.26 -3.96
CA ALA A 23 -13.33 2.28 -3.47
C ALA A 23 -13.99 1.29 -2.50
N ARG A 24 -14.89 1.76 -1.62
CA ARG A 24 -15.65 0.88 -0.72
C ARG A 24 -16.54 -0.09 -1.49
N GLU A 25 -17.23 0.39 -2.52
CA GLU A 25 -18.06 -0.46 -3.39
C GLU A 25 -17.22 -1.51 -4.12
N ALA A 26 -16.08 -1.12 -4.68
CA ALA A 26 -15.17 -2.04 -5.35
C ALA A 26 -14.63 -3.12 -4.38
N LEU A 27 -14.19 -2.71 -3.19
CA LEU A 27 -13.73 -3.63 -2.14
C LEU A 27 -14.83 -4.60 -1.70
N ALA A 28 -16.06 -4.10 -1.50
CA ALA A 28 -17.21 -4.93 -1.16
C ALA A 28 -17.52 -5.96 -2.27
N ALA A 29 -17.45 -5.55 -3.54
CA ALA A 29 -17.62 -6.45 -4.69
C ALA A 29 -16.51 -7.53 -4.76
N ALA A 30 -15.30 -7.19 -4.34
CA ALA A 30 -14.20 -8.13 -4.15
C ALA A 30 -14.35 -9.04 -2.90
N GLY A 31 -15.39 -8.82 -2.08
CA GLY A 31 -15.62 -9.54 -0.84
C GLY A 31 -14.64 -9.19 0.27
N ILE A 32 -14.06 -7.99 0.23
CA ILE A 32 -13.17 -7.46 1.26
C ILE A 32 -14.01 -6.71 2.28
N ALA A 33 -13.82 -7.03 3.57
CA ALA A 33 -14.52 -6.35 4.65
C ALA A 33 -13.96 -4.93 4.86
N GLN A 34 -14.85 -3.97 5.17
CA GLN A 34 -14.44 -2.58 5.43
C GLN A 34 -13.42 -2.48 6.57
N ALA A 35 -13.62 -3.23 7.65
CA ALA A 35 -12.70 -3.25 8.79
C ALA A 35 -11.27 -3.63 8.37
N TRP A 36 -11.11 -4.67 7.54
CA TRP A 36 -9.80 -5.05 7.01
C TRP A 36 -9.18 -3.92 6.19
N ALA A 37 -9.98 -3.22 5.39
CA ALA A 37 -9.50 -2.13 4.55
C ALA A 37 -9.04 -0.94 5.39
N ASP A 38 -9.79 -0.60 6.45
CA ASP A 38 -9.42 0.47 7.39
C ASP A 38 -8.13 0.10 8.16
N ASP A 39 -8.03 -1.14 8.63
CA ASP A 39 -6.83 -1.66 9.31
C ASP A 39 -5.61 -1.59 8.38
N HIS A 40 -5.78 -1.98 7.12
CA HIS A 40 -4.71 -1.93 6.12
C HIS A 40 -4.21 -0.50 5.88
N LEU A 41 -5.10 0.49 5.76
CA LEU A 41 -4.68 1.89 5.64
C LEU A 41 -3.96 2.39 6.89
N CYS A 42 -4.40 1.99 8.09
CA CYS A 42 -3.72 2.33 9.33
C CYS A 42 -2.28 1.77 9.36
N GLU A 43 -2.10 0.52 8.97
CA GLU A 43 -0.77 -0.10 8.89
C GLU A 43 0.14 0.62 7.88
N LEU A 44 -0.39 0.98 6.71
CA LEU A 44 0.35 1.72 5.70
C LEU A 44 0.71 3.14 6.15
N ALA A 45 -0.16 3.80 6.92
CA ALA A 45 0.10 5.12 7.49
C ALA A 45 1.35 5.09 8.38
N VAL A 46 1.48 4.07 9.24
CA VAL A 46 2.65 3.88 10.10
C VAL A 46 3.92 3.70 9.26
N VAL A 47 3.87 2.90 8.20
CA VAL A 47 5.01 2.70 7.29
C VAL A 47 5.45 3.99 6.62
N PHE A 48 4.49 4.80 6.20
CA PHE A 48 4.75 6.08 5.54
C PHE A 48 5.27 7.14 6.53
N ALA A 49 4.79 7.10 7.77
CA ALA A 49 5.16 8.00 8.86
C ALA A 49 6.55 7.72 9.44
N GLU A 50 7.01 6.46 9.37
CA GLU A 50 8.21 6.01 10.08
C GLU A 50 9.44 6.92 9.87
N PRO A 51 9.76 7.43 8.65
CA PRO A 51 10.90 8.32 8.46
C PRO A 51 10.81 9.64 9.24
N VAL A 52 9.61 10.19 9.45
CA VAL A 52 9.44 11.45 10.20
C VAL A 52 9.37 11.19 11.70
N LEU A 53 8.78 10.07 12.12
CA LEU A 53 8.77 9.63 13.52
C LEU A 53 10.19 9.35 14.02
N GLU A 54 10.98 8.62 13.24
CA GLU A 54 12.38 8.33 13.58
C GLU A 54 13.22 9.61 13.68
N ARG A 55 12.98 10.56 12.79
CA ARG A 55 13.66 11.87 12.84
C ARG A 55 13.30 12.65 14.09
N ARG A 56 12.03 12.71 14.46
CA ARG A 56 11.59 13.35 15.71
C ARG A 56 12.23 12.69 16.93
N ARG A 57 12.28 11.34 16.98
CA ARG A 57 12.95 10.62 18.07
C ARG A 57 14.42 11.01 18.19
N ARG A 58 15.15 11.09 17.07
CA ARG A 58 16.56 11.49 17.06
C ARG A 58 16.76 12.97 17.38
N ALA A 59 15.86 13.85 16.96
CA ALA A 59 15.98 15.28 17.15
C ALA A 59 15.94 15.72 18.63
N VAL A 60 15.29 14.95 19.52
CA VAL A 60 15.17 15.29 20.95
C VAL A 60 16.53 15.42 21.64
N SER A 61 17.56 14.69 21.17
CA SER A 61 18.87 14.62 21.81
C SER A 61 19.99 15.33 21.04
N LEU A 62 19.67 16.14 20.02
CA LEU A 62 20.66 16.74 19.13
C LEU A 62 20.75 18.26 19.31
N GLU A 63 21.98 18.78 19.23
CA GLU A 63 22.26 20.21 19.24
C GLU A 63 22.15 20.83 17.83
N TRP A 64 22.02 22.16 17.81
CA TRP A 64 22.04 23.01 16.63
C TRP A 64 23.50 23.25 16.18
N PRO A 65 24.10 22.29 15.45
CA PRO A 65 23.86 22.22 14.01
C PRO A 65 23.52 20.81 13.47
N THR A 66 23.69 19.76 14.28
CA THR A 66 23.42 18.36 13.91
C THR A 66 21.95 18.13 13.58
N LEU A 67 21.05 18.91 14.19
CA LEU A 67 19.63 18.95 13.82
C LEU A 67 19.39 19.32 12.34
N ARG A 68 20.18 20.24 11.76
CA ARG A 68 20.03 20.65 10.34
C ARG A 68 20.38 19.49 9.40
N GLU A 69 21.39 18.71 9.75
CA GLU A 69 21.86 17.56 8.95
C GLU A 69 20.76 16.50 8.78
N LEU A 70 19.98 16.26 9.84
CA LEU A 70 18.91 15.27 9.88
C LEU A 70 17.73 15.59 8.95
N TYR A 71 17.52 16.88 8.66
CA TYR A 71 16.45 17.41 7.82
C TYR A 71 16.94 17.93 6.45
N ARG A 72 18.17 17.57 6.04
CA ARG A 72 18.66 17.88 4.69
C ARG A 72 17.70 17.35 3.62
N ALA A 73 17.46 18.18 2.61
CA ALA A 73 16.45 17.94 1.59
C ALA A 73 16.63 16.60 0.84
N ARG A 74 17.86 16.31 0.38
CA ARG A 74 18.13 15.09 -0.40
C ARG A 74 17.93 13.80 0.41
N PRO A 75 18.48 13.65 1.63
CA PRO A 75 18.17 12.50 2.49
C PRO A 75 16.68 12.37 2.84
N LEU A 76 15.97 13.48 2.97
CA LEU A 76 14.55 13.47 3.34
C LEU A 76 13.67 13.08 2.15
N ALA A 77 13.93 13.62 0.97
CA ALA A 77 13.30 13.21 -0.29
C ALA A 77 13.48 11.71 -0.53
N ALA A 78 14.71 11.21 -0.41
CA ALA A 78 15.00 9.79 -0.57
C ALA A 78 14.22 8.93 0.45
N ALA A 79 14.10 9.40 1.70
CA ALA A 79 13.35 8.69 2.73
C ALA A 79 11.83 8.69 2.48
N ALA A 80 11.27 9.79 1.96
CA ALA A 80 9.85 9.89 1.59
C ALA A 80 9.53 8.95 0.41
N THR A 81 10.36 8.97 -0.64
CA THR A 81 10.24 8.04 -1.79
C THR A 81 10.33 6.59 -1.34
N ALA A 82 11.33 6.25 -0.51
CA ALA A 82 11.49 4.90 0.02
C ALA A 82 10.31 4.46 0.90
N ALA A 83 9.69 5.39 1.63
CA ALA A 83 8.50 5.09 2.41
C ALA A 83 7.28 4.82 1.53
N ALA A 84 7.07 5.63 0.48
CA ALA A 84 6.02 5.38 -0.51
C ALA A 84 6.24 4.06 -1.28
N ASP A 85 7.50 3.70 -1.56
CA ASP A 85 7.86 2.39 -2.13
C ASP A 85 7.47 1.24 -1.21
N ARG A 86 7.76 1.35 0.10
CA ARG A 86 7.33 0.34 1.07
C ARG A 86 5.82 0.25 1.20
N VAL A 87 5.10 1.37 1.07
CA VAL A 87 3.63 1.38 1.00
C VAL A 87 3.16 0.56 -0.20
N TRP A 88 3.74 0.81 -1.38
CA TRP A 88 3.43 0.03 -2.57
C TRP A 88 3.71 -1.48 -2.38
N GLU A 89 4.89 -1.83 -1.87
CA GLU A 89 5.27 -3.23 -1.64
C GLU A 89 4.27 -3.95 -0.73
N ARG A 90 3.87 -3.31 0.39
CA ARG A 90 2.87 -3.89 1.30
C ARG A 90 1.48 -3.97 0.68
N THR A 91 1.08 -2.97 -0.10
CA THR A 91 -0.21 -2.98 -0.82
C THR A 91 -0.25 -4.14 -1.82
N LEU A 92 0.82 -4.33 -2.59
CA LEU A 92 0.93 -5.42 -3.56
C LEU A 92 0.97 -6.79 -2.86
N ALA A 93 1.71 -6.93 -1.77
CA ALA A 93 1.76 -8.16 -0.99
C ALA A 93 0.38 -8.54 -0.44
N ALA A 94 -0.35 -7.58 0.14
CA ALA A 94 -1.70 -7.79 0.65
C ALA A 94 -2.66 -8.29 -0.46
N PHE A 95 -2.59 -7.72 -1.67
CA PHE A 95 -3.33 -8.22 -2.82
C PHE A 95 -2.94 -9.66 -3.18
N GLN A 96 -1.65 -9.97 -3.24
CA GLN A 96 -1.16 -11.31 -3.59
C GLN A 96 -1.58 -12.36 -2.58
N GLU A 97 -1.57 -12.02 -1.29
CA GLU A 97 -2.03 -12.88 -0.20
C GLU A 97 -3.53 -13.17 -0.31
N LEU A 98 -4.36 -12.13 -0.49
CA LEU A 98 -5.80 -12.28 -0.68
C LEU A 98 -6.12 -13.11 -1.92
N ALA A 99 -5.47 -12.82 -3.05
CA ALA A 99 -5.65 -13.59 -4.29
C ALA A 99 -5.26 -15.06 -4.09
N THR A 100 -4.12 -15.32 -3.44
CA THR A 100 -3.65 -16.68 -3.17
C THR A 100 -4.60 -17.42 -2.23
N GLY A 101 -5.11 -16.75 -1.20
CA GLY A 101 -6.13 -17.27 -0.28
C GLY A 101 -7.41 -17.66 -1.01
N TYR A 102 -7.92 -16.81 -1.89
CA TYR A 102 -9.09 -17.10 -2.73
C TYR A 102 -8.85 -18.29 -3.66
N ILE A 103 -7.72 -18.32 -4.36
CA ILE A 103 -7.38 -19.42 -5.28
C ILE A 103 -7.29 -20.75 -4.53
N ARG A 104 -6.67 -20.77 -3.35
CA ARG A 104 -6.49 -21.97 -2.52
C ARG A 104 -7.82 -22.46 -1.95
N SER A 105 -8.56 -21.58 -1.28
CA SER A 105 -9.84 -21.92 -0.62
C SER A 105 -10.89 -22.43 -1.62
N ARG A 106 -10.92 -21.87 -2.84
CA ARG A 106 -11.88 -22.23 -3.88
C ARG A 106 -11.36 -23.19 -4.94
N ARG A 107 -10.13 -23.70 -4.79
CA ARG A 107 -9.51 -24.68 -5.71
C ARG A 107 -9.54 -24.25 -7.19
N LEU A 108 -9.30 -22.96 -7.48
CA LEU A 108 -9.56 -22.37 -8.81
C LEU A 108 -8.48 -22.67 -9.89
N GLY A 109 -7.39 -23.33 -9.53
CA GLY A 109 -6.35 -23.78 -10.48
C GLY A 109 -5.59 -22.67 -11.21
N LEU A 110 -4.93 -23.02 -12.32
CA LEU A 110 -4.02 -22.12 -13.07
C LEU A 110 -4.74 -20.97 -13.78
N ARG A 111 -5.99 -21.17 -14.22
CA ARG A 111 -6.80 -20.13 -14.90
C ARG A 111 -6.99 -18.92 -13.98
N ALA A 112 -7.23 -19.17 -12.70
CA ALA A 112 -7.37 -18.13 -11.70
C ALA A 112 -6.05 -17.40 -11.43
N ARG A 113 -4.91 -18.11 -11.38
CA ARG A 113 -3.58 -17.45 -11.29
C ARG A 113 -3.33 -16.48 -12.43
N ARG A 114 -3.73 -16.83 -13.66
CA ARG A 114 -3.57 -15.95 -14.83
C ARG A 114 -4.42 -14.67 -14.73
N ARG A 115 -5.57 -14.74 -14.06
CA ARG A 115 -6.52 -13.62 -13.94
C ARG A 115 -6.06 -12.52 -12.99
N VAL A 116 -5.28 -12.89 -11.98
CA VAL A 116 -4.69 -11.94 -11.04
C VAL A 116 -3.26 -11.52 -11.40
N ARG A 117 -2.73 -12.04 -12.51
CA ARG A 117 -1.38 -11.69 -12.96
C ARG A 117 -1.38 -10.28 -13.56
N PHE A 118 -0.38 -9.51 -13.19
CA PHE A 118 -0.05 -8.24 -13.81
C PHE A 118 1.18 -8.38 -14.70
N ALA A 119 1.22 -7.61 -15.79
CA ALA A 119 2.46 -7.41 -16.52
C ALA A 119 3.42 -6.52 -15.72
N PRO A 120 4.75 -6.67 -15.87
CA PRO A 120 5.72 -5.83 -15.16
C PRO A 120 5.50 -4.33 -15.39
N GLN A 121 5.13 -3.92 -16.61
CA GLN A 121 4.89 -2.51 -16.92
C GLN A 121 3.62 -1.97 -16.22
N GLU A 122 2.60 -2.81 -16.02
CA GLU A 122 1.40 -2.43 -15.27
C GLU A 122 1.73 -2.19 -13.81
N LEU A 123 2.48 -3.12 -13.18
CA LEU A 123 2.93 -2.97 -11.80
C LEU A 123 3.77 -1.71 -11.61
N GLU A 124 4.69 -1.43 -12.53
CA GLU A 124 5.49 -0.20 -12.48
C GLU A 124 4.64 1.05 -12.70
N GLY A 125 3.57 0.97 -13.50
CA GLY A 125 2.59 2.04 -13.64
C GLY A 125 1.86 2.33 -12.33
N LEU A 126 1.40 1.30 -11.63
CA LEU A 126 0.69 1.42 -10.34
C LEU A 126 1.62 1.92 -9.24
N ARG A 127 2.83 1.35 -9.14
CA ARG A 127 3.88 1.80 -8.22
C ARG A 127 4.14 3.30 -8.38
N ARG A 128 4.37 3.76 -9.61
CA ARG A 128 4.67 5.18 -9.87
C ARG A 128 3.56 6.11 -9.43
N ARG A 129 2.28 5.73 -9.50
CA ARG A 129 1.17 6.56 -9.00
C ARG A 129 1.30 6.84 -7.50
N ILE A 130 1.61 5.80 -6.72
CA ILE A 130 1.77 5.91 -5.26
C ILE A 130 3.04 6.70 -4.93
N VAL A 131 4.17 6.37 -5.56
CA VAL A 131 5.46 7.02 -5.26
C VAL A 131 5.45 8.51 -5.63
N ARG A 132 4.84 8.87 -6.76
CA ARG A 132 4.71 10.27 -7.18
C ARG A 132 3.91 11.13 -6.21
N ALA A 133 2.94 10.55 -5.50
CA ALA A 133 2.17 11.28 -4.51
C ALA A 133 3.03 11.82 -3.34
N ALA A 134 4.21 11.24 -3.10
CA ALA A 134 5.15 11.68 -2.09
C ALA A 134 6.21 12.69 -2.60
N GLU A 135 6.33 12.91 -3.90
CA GLU A 135 7.32 13.83 -4.50
C GLU A 135 7.29 15.26 -3.95
N PRO A 136 6.11 15.87 -3.65
CA PRO A 136 6.06 17.22 -3.09
C PRO A 136 6.84 17.41 -1.77
N LEU A 137 7.07 16.34 -0.99
CA LEU A 137 7.86 16.40 0.24
C LEU A 137 9.34 16.73 -0.02
N ALA A 138 9.87 16.38 -1.20
CA ALA A 138 11.24 16.70 -1.56
C ALA A 138 11.44 18.22 -1.63
N HIS A 139 10.53 18.93 -2.29
CA HIS A 139 10.57 20.39 -2.42
C HIS A 139 10.34 21.09 -1.07
N ALA A 140 9.47 20.53 -0.24
CA ALA A 140 9.22 21.04 1.10
C ALA A 140 10.48 21.08 1.97
N ALA A 141 11.29 20.02 1.91
CA ALA A 141 12.48 19.87 2.74
C ALA A 141 13.64 20.79 2.34
N GLU A 142 13.65 21.32 1.11
CA GLU A 142 14.63 22.33 0.70
C GLU A 142 14.54 23.60 1.53
N ARG A 143 13.33 23.98 1.98
CA ARG A 143 13.13 25.16 2.82
C ARG A 143 13.78 25.01 4.20
N CYS A 144 13.70 23.81 4.79
CA CYS A 144 14.39 23.49 6.04
C CYS A 144 15.92 23.58 5.89
N GLY A 145 16.46 23.17 4.74
CA GLY A 145 17.90 23.24 4.47
C GLY A 145 18.45 24.67 4.37
N ARG A 146 17.63 25.62 3.90
CA ARG A 146 17.97 27.04 3.70
C ARG A 146 17.73 27.91 4.93
N ALA A 147 17.14 27.39 6.00
CA ALA A 147 16.93 28.14 7.24
C ALA A 147 18.28 28.34 7.97
N ASP A 148 18.65 29.61 8.17
CA ASP A 148 19.93 29.98 8.78
C ASP A 148 19.81 30.25 10.28
N GLU A 149 18.61 30.60 10.75
CA GLU A 149 18.32 30.84 12.16
C GLU A 149 17.52 29.69 12.81
N PRO A 150 17.78 29.37 14.10
CA PRO A 150 17.07 28.30 14.81
C PRO A 150 15.54 28.46 14.84
N THR A 151 15.06 29.69 15.01
CA THR A 151 13.62 30.01 15.08
C THR A 151 12.93 29.77 13.74
N GLN A 152 13.51 30.26 12.64
CA GLN A 152 13.03 30.02 11.28
C GLN A 152 13.01 28.51 10.96
N TRP A 153 14.02 27.77 11.38
CA TRP A 153 14.08 26.33 11.15
C TRP A 153 12.97 25.56 11.88
N LEU A 154 12.64 25.93 13.12
CA LEU A 154 11.54 25.31 13.86
C LEU A 154 10.20 25.51 13.15
N GLU A 155 9.96 26.68 12.58
CA GLU A 155 8.77 26.96 11.78
C GLU A 155 8.73 26.12 10.49
N GLU A 156 9.85 26.05 9.75
CA GLU A 156 9.93 25.24 8.53
C GLU A 156 9.81 23.74 8.81
N ARG A 157 10.35 23.25 9.94
CA ARG A 157 10.15 21.87 10.38
C ARG A 157 8.68 21.58 10.62
N ALA A 158 7.97 22.44 11.37
CA ALA A 158 6.54 22.26 11.64
C ALA A 158 5.72 22.25 10.33
N ARG A 159 6.06 23.13 9.37
CA ARG A 159 5.43 23.15 8.04
C ARG A 159 5.70 21.88 7.25
N LEU A 160 6.92 21.35 7.31
CA LEU A 160 7.31 20.12 6.62
C LEU A 160 6.57 18.91 7.19
N GLU A 161 6.41 18.85 8.50
CA GLU A 161 5.67 17.77 9.16
C GLU A 161 4.17 17.83 8.85
N ALA A 162 3.59 19.02 8.73
CA ALA A 162 2.23 19.18 8.22
C ALA A 162 2.08 18.68 6.77
N GLN A 163 3.03 19.01 5.90
CA GLN A 163 3.05 18.52 4.51
C GLN A 163 3.18 17.00 4.41
N TRP A 164 3.75 16.34 5.43
CA TRP A 164 3.81 14.88 5.50
C TRP A 164 2.44 14.25 5.71
N ALA A 165 1.55 14.90 6.46
CA ALA A 165 0.16 14.49 6.58
C ALA A 165 -0.58 14.68 5.24
N ASP A 166 -0.36 15.80 4.54
CA ASP A 166 -0.96 16.04 3.21
C ASP A 166 -0.47 15.02 2.18
N ALA A 167 0.83 14.71 2.18
CA ALA A 167 1.41 13.67 1.34
C ALA A 167 0.82 12.29 1.64
N TRP A 168 0.56 11.98 2.91
CA TRP A 168 -0.13 10.73 3.28
C TRP A 168 -1.56 10.67 2.73
N GLN A 169 -2.31 11.78 2.74
CA GLN A 169 -3.63 11.82 2.12
C GLN A 169 -3.56 11.56 0.61
N ALA A 170 -2.58 12.15 -0.08
CA ALA A 170 -2.35 11.91 -1.50
C ALA A 170 -1.94 10.45 -1.80
N VAL A 171 -1.02 9.90 -1.00
CA VAL A 171 -0.58 8.49 -1.07
C VAL A 171 -1.77 7.56 -0.85
N THR A 172 -2.64 7.85 0.12
CA THR A 172 -3.82 7.03 0.39
C THR A 172 -4.83 7.10 -0.73
N ALA A 173 -5.06 8.28 -1.31
CA ALA A 173 -5.93 8.40 -2.47
C ALA A 173 -5.40 7.53 -3.63
N ALA A 174 -4.09 7.53 -3.86
CA ALA A 174 -3.45 6.66 -4.85
C ALA A 174 -3.57 5.16 -4.49
N VAL A 175 -3.38 4.76 -3.24
CA VAL A 175 -3.60 3.39 -2.77
C VAL A 175 -5.07 2.97 -2.99
N SER A 176 -6.01 3.86 -2.66
CA SER A 176 -7.45 3.62 -2.81
C SER A 176 -7.83 3.45 -4.28
N ASP A 177 -7.28 4.31 -5.16
CA ASP A 177 -7.43 4.19 -6.61
C ASP A 177 -6.91 2.86 -7.14
N VAL A 178 -5.69 2.46 -6.74
CA VAL A 178 -5.09 1.18 -7.13
C VAL A 178 -5.96 0.01 -6.68
N TRP A 179 -6.48 0.06 -5.45
CA TRP A 179 -7.41 -0.96 -4.95
C TRP A 179 -8.69 -1.00 -5.77
N ALA A 180 -9.36 0.14 -5.94
CA ALA A 180 -10.64 0.23 -6.62
C ALA A 180 -10.56 -0.20 -8.09
N ASN A 181 -9.51 0.25 -8.80
CA ASN A 181 -9.45 0.17 -10.25
C ASN A 181 -8.57 -0.98 -10.78
N ALA A 182 -7.64 -1.51 -9.97
CA ALA A 182 -6.74 -2.58 -10.42
C ALA A 182 -6.91 -3.89 -9.63
N PHE A 183 -6.94 -3.84 -8.30
CA PHE A 183 -6.91 -5.04 -7.47
C PHE A 183 -8.29 -5.64 -7.21
N ALA A 184 -9.25 -4.84 -6.75
CA ALA A 184 -10.59 -5.31 -6.43
C ALA A 184 -11.32 -5.96 -7.63
N PRO A 185 -11.25 -5.43 -8.87
CA PRO A 185 -11.87 -6.09 -10.02
C PRO A 185 -11.32 -7.50 -10.28
N ARG A 186 -10.01 -7.69 -10.12
CA ARG A 186 -9.37 -9.01 -10.29
C ARG A 186 -9.79 -10.00 -9.20
N LEU A 187 -9.93 -9.54 -7.95
CA LEU A 187 -10.43 -10.36 -6.85
C LEU A 187 -11.93 -10.69 -7.03
N ALA A 188 -12.73 -9.75 -7.52
CA ALA A 188 -14.13 -9.98 -7.86
C ALA A 188 -14.26 -11.03 -8.97
N GLU A 189 -13.41 -10.98 -10.01
CA GLU A 189 -13.34 -12.03 -11.04
C GLU A 189 -13.02 -13.40 -10.43
N LEU A 190 -12.04 -13.50 -9.52
CA LEU A 190 -11.74 -14.75 -8.80
C LEU A 190 -12.96 -15.28 -8.04
N ARG A 191 -13.71 -14.38 -7.42
CA ARG A 191 -14.91 -14.72 -6.66
C ARG A 191 -16.06 -15.18 -7.55
N ALA A 192 -16.16 -14.67 -8.78
CA ALA A 192 -17.16 -15.11 -9.75
C ALA A 192 -16.80 -16.45 -10.43
N MET A 193 -15.52 -16.86 -10.38
CA MET A 193 -15.10 -18.12 -10.98
C MET A 193 -15.67 -19.32 -10.24
N ARG A 194 -16.25 -20.25 -11.01
CA ARG A 194 -16.56 -21.60 -10.53
C ARG A 194 -15.27 -22.41 -10.44
N PRO A 195 -15.11 -23.27 -9.42
CA PRO A 195 -14.04 -24.25 -9.42
C PRO A 195 -14.12 -25.04 -10.72
N GLY A 196 -13.02 -25.05 -11.49
CA GLY A 196 -12.93 -25.92 -12.65
C GLY A 196 -13.01 -27.38 -12.21
N PRO A 197 -13.37 -28.31 -13.10
CA PRO A 197 -13.18 -29.72 -12.81
C PRO A 197 -11.71 -29.91 -12.45
N ALA A 198 -11.49 -30.44 -11.25
CA ALA A 198 -10.17 -30.83 -10.82
C ALA A 198 -9.55 -31.68 -11.94
N PRO A 199 -8.37 -31.32 -12.49
CA PRO A 199 -7.74 -32.15 -13.52
C PRO A 199 -7.53 -33.59 -13.03
N TRP A 200 -7.37 -33.78 -11.71
CA TRP A 200 -7.34 -35.09 -11.06
C TRP A 200 -8.71 -35.80 -11.05
N ALA A 201 -9.84 -35.09 -11.00
CA ALA A 201 -11.18 -35.68 -11.05
C ALA A 201 -11.53 -36.15 -12.47
N ILE A 202 -11.13 -35.43 -13.52
CA ILE A 202 -11.27 -35.90 -14.91
C ILE A 202 -10.35 -37.10 -15.16
N ALA A 203 -9.11 -37.07 -14.66
CA ALA A 203 -8.20 -38.20 -14.77
C ALA A 203 -8.71 -39.46 -14.04
N LEU A 204 -9.27 -39.33 -12.84
CA LEU A 204 -9.87 -40.46 -12.11
C LEU A 204 -11.11 -41.01 -12.82
N VAL A 205 -11.97 -40.15 -13.38
CA VAL A 205 -13.14 -40.61 -14.15
C VAL A 205 -12.72 -41.30 -15.44
N LEU A 206 -11.70 -40.81 -16.14
CA LEU A 206 -11.15 -41.46 -17.33
C LEU A 206 -10.48 -42.79 -17.00
N VAL A 207 -9.71 -42.88 -15.92
CA VAL A 207 -9.09 -44.14 -15.46
C VAL A 207 -10.16 -45.15 -15.08
N ALA A 208 -11.20 -44.74 -14.33
CA ALA A 208 -12.32 -45.61 -14.00
C ALA A 208 -13.08 -46.07 -15.26
N ALA A 209 -13.31 -45.19 -16.23
CA ALA A 209 -13.96 -45.53 -17.49
C ALA A 209 -13.13 -46.50 -18.35
N VAL A 210 -11.80 -46.33 -18.39
CA VAL A 210 -10.88 -47.25 -19.08
C VAL A 210 -10.87 -48.62 -18.39
N ILE A 211 -10.80 -48.66 -17.05
CA ILE A 211 -10.85 -49.92 -16.29
C ILE A 211 -12.18 -50.63 -16.52
N LEU A 212 -13.31 -49.92 -16.49
CA LEU A 212 -14.64 -50.50 -16.73
C LEU A 212 -14.77 -51.03 -18.16
N ALA A 213 -14.25 -50.30 -19.16
CA ALA A 213 -14.24 -50.74 -20.55
C ALA A 213 -13.39 -51.99 -20.76
N LEU A 214 -12.23 -52.09 -20.08
CA LEU A 214 -11.38 -53.29 -20.13
C LEU A 214 -12.04 -54.51 -19.48
N LEU A 215 -12.79 -54.31 -18.39
CA LEU A 215 -13.53 -55.37 -17.71
C LEU A 215 -14.75 -55.87 -18.50
N LEU A 216 -15.34 -55.03 -19.36
CA LEU A 216 -16.48 -55.40 -20.20
C LEU A 216 -16.08 -56.07 -21.53
N ILE A 217 -14.81 -55.99 -21.90
CA ILE A 217 -14.24 -56.60 -23.12
C ILE A 217 -13.54 -57.95 -22.80
N SER A 218 -13.36 -58.28 -21.52
CA SER A 218 -12.86 -59.58 -21.04
C SER A 218 -14.02 -60.52 -20.69
#